data_AF-A0A7W0LZH5-F1
#
_entry.id   AF-A0A7W0LZH5-F1
#
_cell.length_a   1.000
_cell.length_b   1.000
_cell.length_c   1.000
_cell.angle_alpha   90.00
_cell.angle_beta   90.00
_cell.angle_gamma   90.00
#
_symmetry.space_group_name_H-M   'P 1'
#
loop_
_entity.id
_entity.type
_entity.pdbx_description
1 polymer ?
#
loop_
_entity_poly.entity_id
_entity_poly.type
_entity_poly.pdbx_seq_one_letter_code
_entity_poly.pdbx_strand_id
1 'polypeptide(L)'
;MARLTRRTQVLLDERRYQRLRARAAAERTSVGALVREAVDRALESDRDADVASAEAFLAAEPLPVGEPEELRDELESALTRAHP
;
A
#
# COMPACT_ATOMS: atom_id res chain seq x y z
N MET A 1 -1.47 18.10 1.70
CA MET A 1 -0.62 17.94 2.90
C MET A 1 -1.45 18.17 4.14
N ALA A 2 -1.61 17.17 5.01
CA ALA A 2 -2.33 17.33 6.28
C ALA A 2 -1.49 18.12 7.29
N ARG A 3 -2.11 19.02 8.04
CA ARG A 3 -1.44 19.80 9.10
C ARG A 3 -1.22 18.91 10.33
N LEU A 4 0.03 18.81 10.80
CA LEU A 4 0.36 18.06 12.02
C LEU A 4 -0.04 18.88 13.26
N THR A 5 -1.05 18.42 14.02
CA THR A 5 -1.61 19.15 15.17
C THR A 5 -1.37 18.49 16.53
N ARG A 6 -0.89 17.23 16.55
CA ARG A 6 -0.65 16.44 17.76
C ARG A 6 0.82 16.01 17.84
N ARG A 7 1.41 16.09 19.02
CA ARG A 7 2.78 15.62 19.30
C ARG A 7 2.72 14.36 20.15
N THR A 8 3.40 13.32 19.68
CA THR A 8 3.56 12.05 20.41
C THR A 8 5.04 11.83 20.70
N GLN A 9 5.36 11.32 21.89
CA GLN A 9 6.71 10.91 22.26
C GLN A 9 6.76 9.38 22.39
N VAL A 10 7.76 8.77 21.76
CA VAL A 10 7.98 7.32 21.79
C VAL A 10 9.44 7.09 22.15
N LEU A 11 9.67 6.25 23.16
CA LEU A 11 11.02 5.84 23.56
C LEU A 11 11.45 4.64 22.72
N LEU A 12 12.64 4.74 22.14
CA LEU A 12 13.28 3.68 21.37
C LEU A 12 14.60 3.33 22.05
N ASP A 13 14.98 2.06 22.00
CA ASP A 13 16.36 1.69 22.29
C ASP A 13 17.33 2.28 21.24
N GLU A 14 18.59 2.39 21.63
CA GLU A 14 19.63 3.00 20.79
C GLU A 14 19.75 2.32 19.42
N ARG A 15 19.68 0.99 19.39
CA ARG A 15 19.80 0.21 18.15
C ARG A 15 18.67 0.56 17.18
N ARG A 16 17.42 0.64 17.66
CA ARG A 16 16.25 1.00 16.85
C ARG A 16 16.34 2.45 16.38
N TYR A 17 16.75 3.36 17.25
CA TYR A 17 16.90 4.77 16.88
C TYR A 17 17.96 4.96 15.79
N GLN A 18 19.12 4.30 15.91
CA GLN A 18 20.17 4.37 14.89
C GLN A 18 19.73 3.81 13.53
N ARG A 19 18.97 2.70 13.51
CA ARG A 19 18.40 2.16 12.27
C ARG A 19 17.44 3.15 11.60
N LEU A 20 16.56 3.77 12.39
CA LEU A 20 15.63 4.80 11.90
C LEU A 20 16.38 6.02 11.35
N ARG A 21 17.41 6.49 12.06
CA ARG A 21 18.24 7.62 11.64
C ARG A 21 19.00 7.33 10.34
N ALA A 22 19.62 6.15 10.23
CA ALA A 22 20.35 5.75 9.03
C ALA A 22 19.42 5.69 7.81
N ARG A 23 18.22 5.12 7.99
CA ARG A 23 17.21 5.07 6.93
C ARG A 23 16.71 6.47 6.52
N ALA A 24 16.42 7.32 7.50
CA ALA A 24 15.99 8.70 7.25
C ALA A 24 17.03 9.48 6.42
N ALA A 25 18.31 9.30 6.75
CA ALA A 25 19.41 9.92 6.03
C ALA A 25 19.52 9.40 4.58
N ALA A 26 19.41 8.07 4.38
CA ALA A 26 19.44 7.47 3.05
C ALA A 26 18.31 7.97 2.14
N GLU A 27 17.11 8.15 2.71
CA GLU A 27 15.92 8.63 1.99
C GLU A 27 15.78 10.17 1.98
N ARG A 28 16.75 10.91 2.55
CA ARG A 28 16.74 12.38 2.69
C ARG A 28 15.44 12.91 3.32
N THR A 29 14.94 12.19 4.31
CA THR A 29 13.71 12.52 5.04
C THR A 29 13.99 12.66 6.54
N SER A 30 12.96 13.01 7.31
CA SER A 30 13.06 13.07 8.77
C SER A 30 12.66 11.75 9.41
N VAL A 31 13.23 11.45 10.58
CA VAL A 31 12.79 10.31 11.42
C VAL A 31 11.27 10.39 11.68
N GLY A 32 10.74 11.58 11.94
CA GLY A 32 9.31 11.78 12.15
C GLY A 32 8.46 11.49 10.91
N ALA A 33 8.96 11.72 9.69
CA ALA A 33 8.28 11.36 8.47
C ALA A 33 8.24 9.84 8.28
N LEU A 34 9.37 9.15 8.50
CA LEU A 34 9.42 7.69 8.47
C LEU A 34 8.51 7.03 9.50
N VAL A 35 8.45 7.58 10.72
CA VAL A 35 7.55 7.06 11.76
C VAL A 35 6.09 7.23 11.33
N ARG A 36 5.71 8.37 10.74
CA ARG A 36 4.34 8.57 10.23
C ARG A 36 4.01 7.58 9.12
N GLU A 37 4.89 7.41 8.13
CA GLU A 37 4.67 6.45 7.04
C GLU A 37 4.56 5.01 7.55
N ALA A 38 5.35 4.64 8.56
CA ALA A 38 5.24 3.32 9.19
C ALA A 38 3.91 3.15 9.93
N VAL A 39 3.41 4.20 10.59
CA VAL A 39 2.09 4.21 11.23
C VAL A 39 0.99 4.12 10.19
N ASP A 40 1.03 4.94 9.14
CA ASP A 40 0.06 4.93 8.05
C ASP A 40 -0.01 3.52 7.44
N ARG A 41 1.13 2.92 7.07
CA ARG A 41 1.18 1.55 6.56
C ARG A 41 0.62 0.51 7.55
N ALA A 42 0.91 0.64 8.84
CA ALA A 42 0.46 -0.32 9.85
C ALA A 42 -1.05 -0.18 10.16
N LEU A 43 -1.63 1.00 9.93
CA LEU A 43 -3.05 1.28 10.14
C LEU A 43 -3.89 1.11 8.87
N GLU A 44 -3.30 1.36 7.69
CA GLU A 44 -3.89 1.10 6.37
C GLU A 44 -3.85 -0.38 6.00
N SER A 45 -2.92 -1.16 6.56
CA SER A 45 -2.97 -2.61 6.53
C SER A 45 -4.11 -3.10 7.42
N ASP A 46 -5.35 -2.88 6.97
CA ASP A 46 -6.52 -3.55 7.50
C ASP A 46 -6.43 -4.99 7.05
N ARG A 47 -5.66 -5.80 7.79
CA ARG A 47 -5.46 -7.22 7.47
C ARG A 47 -6.78 -7.93 7.30
N ASP A 48 -7.83 -7.47 7.97
CA ASP A 48 -9.16 -8.04 7.85
C ASP A 48 -9.79 -7.69 6.49
N ALA A 49 -9.55 -6.49 5.95
CA ALA A 49 -9.95 -6.12 4.59
C ALA A 49 -9.13 -6.83 3.51
N ASP A 50 -7.83 -7.06 3.74
CA ASP A 50 -6.97 -7.83 2.83
C ASP A 50 -7.41 -9.30 2.79
N VAL A 51 -7.67 -9.90 3.96
CA VAL A 51 -8.18 -11.28 4.06
C VAL A 51 -9.57 -11.39 3.46
N ALA A 52 -10.49 -10.47 3.77
CA ALA A 52 -11.83 -10.47 3.19
C ALA A 52 -11.81 -10.30 1.66
N SER A 53 -10.91 -9.48 1.13
CA SER A 53 -10.76 -9.32 -0.33
C SER A 53 -10.20 -10.57 -0.99
N ALA A 54 -9.22 -11.22 -0.35
CA ALA A 54 -8.69 -12.50 -0.82
C ALA A 54 -9.75 -13.60 -0.77
N GLU A 55 -10.52 -13.70 0.32
CA GLU A 55 -11.62 -14.64 0.46
C GLU A 55 -12.72 -14.39 -0.57
N ALA A 56 -13.11 -13.13 -0.80
CA ALA A 56 -14.08 -12.76 -1.81
C ALA A 56 -13.60 -13.13 -3.23
N PHE A 57 -12.32 -12.91 -3.55
CA PHE A 57 -11.74 -13.32 -4.83
C PHE A 57 -11.73 -14.84 -5.01
N LEU A 58 -11.36 -15.59 -3.96
CA LEU A 58 -11.33 -17.06 -4.01
C LEU A 58 -12.73 -17.69 -4.02
N ALA A 59 -13.71 -17.03 -3.42
CA ALA A 59 -15.10 -17.46 -3.43
C ALA A 59 -15.85 -17.07 -4.71
N ALA A 60 -15.28 -16.19 -5.55
CA ALA A 60 -15.89 -15.79 -6.80
C ALA A 60 -15.98 -16.99 -7.76
N GLU A 61 -17.10 -17.08 -8.48
CA GLU A 61 -17.24 -18.08 -9.54
C GLU A 61 -16.21 -17.81 -10.64
N PRO A 62 -15.49 -18.85 -11.12
CA PRO A 62 -14.54 -18.69 -12.21
C PRO A 62 -15.22 -18.08 -13.43
N LEU A 63 -14.72 -16.93 -13.86
CA LEU A 63 -15.22 -16.29 -15.07
C LEU A 63 -14.71 -17.08 -16.28
N PRO A 64 -15.60 -17.53 -17.18
CA PRO A 64 -15.18 -18.14 -18.42
C PRO A 64 -14.53 -17.06 -19.27
N VAL A 65 -13.20 -17.12 -19.36
CA VAL A 65 -12.41 -16.29 -20.26
C VAL A 65 -11.95 -17.13 -21.44
N GLY A 66 -11.86 -16.50 -22.61
CA GLY A 66 -11.32 -17.13 -23.82
C GLY A 66 -9.81 -17.38 -23.71
N GLU A 67 -9.16 -17.60 -24.84
CA GLU A 67 -7.71 -17.75 -24.85
C GLU A 67 -7.00 -16.45 -24.43
N PRO A 68 -5.78 -16.51 -23.86
CA PRO A 68 -5.08 -15.34 -23.35
C PRO A 68 -4.95 -14.18 -24.36
N GLU A 69 -4.78 -14.48 -25.64
CA GLU A 69 -4.72 -13.51 -26.73
C GLU A 69 -6.05 -12.78 -26.93
N GLU A 70 -7.16 -13.51 -26.90
CA GLU A 70 -8.51 -12.96 -27.08
C GLU A 70 -8.88 -12.02 -25.91
N LEU A 71 -8.54 -12.43 -24.68
CA LEU A 71 -8.74 -11.60 -23.50
C LEU A 71 -7.90 -10.31 -23.55
N ARG A 72 -6.67 -10.39 -24.07
CA ARG A 72 -5.82 -9.21 -24.24
C ARG A 72 -6.44 -8.20 -25.20
N ASP A 73 -6.92 -8.66 -26.35
CA ASP A 73 -7.53 -7.81 -27.38
C ASP A 73 -8.83 -7.18 -26.87
N GLU A 74 -9.62 -7.92 -26.09
CA GLU A 74 -10.83 -7.41 -25.42
C GLU A 74 -10.50 -6.30 -24.41
N LEU A 75 -9.50 -6.52 -23.55
CA LEU A 75 -9.06 -5.54 -22.55
C LEU A 75 -8.50 -4.27 -23.19
N GLU A 76 -7.70 -4.40 -24.25
CA GLU A 76 -7.16 -3.25 -24.99
C GLU A 76 -8.30 -2.43 -25.62
N SER A 77 -9.27 -3.10 -26.24
CA SER A 77 -10.47 -2.46 -26.79
C SER A 77 -11.34 -1.78 -25.72
N ALA A 78 -11.42 -2.34 -24.51
CA ALA A 78 -12.13 -1.73 -23.39
C ALA A 78 -11.41 -0.48 -22.86
N LEU A 79 -10.08 -0.53 -22.73
CA LEU A 79 -9.26 0.60 -22.30
C LEU A 79 -9.32 1.77 -23.28
N THR A 80 -9.29 1.52 -24.59
CA THR A 80 -9.46 2.55 -25.62
C THR A 80 -10.84 3.22 -25.55
N ARG A 81 -11.90 2.48 -25.22
CA ARG A 81 -13.25 3.04 -25.04
C ARG A 81 -13.41 3.87 -23.77
N ALA A 82 -12.68 3.52 -22.71
CA ALA A 82 -12.74 4.21 -21.42
C ALA A 82 -11.98 5.55 -21.41
N HIS A 83 -11.06 5.75 -22.35
CA HIS A 83 -10.26 6.98 -22.51
C HIS A 83 -10.47 7.64 -23.89
N PRO A 84 -11.63 8.31 -24.14
CA PRO A 84 -11.79 9.20 -25.30
C PRO A 84 -11.08 10.56 -25.12
#